data_AF-A0A0S3T2G9-F1
#
_entry.id   AF-A0A0S3T2G9-F1
#
_cell.length_a   1.000
_cell.length_b   1.000
_cell.length_c   1.000
_cell.angle_alpha   90.00
_cell.angle_beta   90.00
_cell.angle_gamma   90.00
#
_symmetry.space_group_name_H-M   'P 1'
#
loop_
_entity.id
_entity.type
_entity.pdbx_description
1 polymer ?
#
loop_
_entity_poly.entity_id
_entity_poly.type
_entity_poly.pdbx_seq_one_letter_code
_entity_poly.pdbx_strand_id
1 'polypeptide(L)'
;MLHNQVLHPCAHSININKKIWNTYFEKILPELVKARNDDESIIELVQERNDDDSGSIADCDSLCLQALSKIIHYGKFVAEAKFQEVSSKYEAAIKAKDRELLLELLTDKTEEAIVKKRVELKATIFGQVVQIDEAYNVVNPTYKIKPSFIVELFENNIIPLSKEVQVEYLLRRLD
;
A
#
# COMPACT_ATOMS: atom_id res chain seq x y z
N MET A 1 18.62 0.00 -23.50
CA MET A 1 19.31 -0.06 -22.19
C MET A 1 19.33 -1.52 -21.75
N LEU A 2 20.51 -2.09 -21.52
CA LEU A 2 20.63 -3.39 -20.86
C LEU A 2 20.19 -3.21 -19.40
N HIS A 3 19.16 -3.92 -18.98
CA HIS A 3 18.71 -3.91 -17.59
C HIS A 3 19.62 -4.84 -16.79
N ASN A 4 20.22 -4.36 -15.70
CA ASN A 4 20.95 -5.25 -14.78
C ASN A 4 19.94 -6.23 -14.19
N GLN A 5 20.18 -7.52 -14.37
CA GLN A 5 19.29 -8.57 -13.89
C GLN A 5 19.46 -8.75 -12.38
N VAL A 6 18.70 -7.97 -11.61
CA VAL A 6 18.70 -8.01 -10.13
C VAL A 6 17.82 -9.15 -9.61
N LEU A 7 16.66 -9.36 -10.23
CA LEU A 7 15.69 -10.38 -9.80
C LEU A 7 15.89 -11.69 -10.56
N HIS A 8 15.54 -12.80 -9.90
CA HIS A 8 15.43 -14.11 -10.53
C HIS A 8 14.42 -14.08 -11.69
N PRO A 9 14.65 -14.81 -12.81
CA PRO A 9 13.73 -14.84 -13.95
C PRO A 9 12.27 -15.15 -13.61
N CYS A 10 12.02 -15.89 -12.52
CA CYS A 10 10.66 -16.20 -12.06
C CYS A 10 9.82 -14.93 -11.78
N ALA A 11 10.47 -13.79 -11.47
CA ALA A 11 9.84 -12.49 -11.25
C ALA A 11 8.88 -12.07 -12.38
N HIS A 12 9.18 -12.42 -13.63
CA HIS A 12 8.39 -12.05 -14.79
C HIS A 12 6.99 -12.68 -14.79
N SER A 13 6.84 -13.84 -14.16
CA SER A 13 5.56 -14.57 -14.07
C SER A 13 4.65 -14.09 -12.95
N ILE A 14 5.16 -13.29 -12.01
CA ILE A 14 4.42 -12.86 -10.82
C ILE A 14 3.71 -11.53 -11.12
N ASN A 15 2.40 -11.58 -11.28
CA ASN A 15 1.56 -10.40 -11.43
C ASN A 15 0.22 -10.62 -10.75
N ILE A 16 -0.03 -9.87 -9.66
CA ILE A 16 -1.28 -9.94 -8.89
C ILE A 16 -2.16 -8.70 -9.11
N ASN A 17 -1.99 -7.95 -10.21
CA ASN A 17 -2.76 -6.73 -10.47
C ASN A 17 -4.27 -6.95 -10.49
N LYS A 18 -4.75 -8.14 -10.87
CA LYS A 18 -6.18 -8.48 -10.75
C LYS A 18 -6.67 -8.45 -9.30
N LYS A 19 -5.88 -8.96 -8.35
CA LYS A 19 -6.20 -8.86 -6.92
C LYS A 19 -6.10 -7.42 -6.41
N ILE A 20 -5.08 -6.67 -6.84
CA ILE A 20 -4.91 -5.26 -6.47
C ILE A 20 -6.09 -4.42 -6.95
N TRP A 21 -6.54 -4.63 -8.20
CA TRP A 21 -7.72 -4.00 -8.77
C TRP A 21 -8.96 -4.24 -7.91
N ASN A 22 -9.25 -5.51 -7.61
CA ASN A 22 -10.42 -5.86 -6.80
C ASN A 22 -10.31 -5.27 -5.39
N THR A 23 -9.18 -5.40 -4.71
CA THR A 23 -8.98 -4.81 -3.39
C THR A 23 -9.16 -3.28 -3.40
N TYR A 24 -8.71 -2.59 -4.46
CA TYR A 24 -8.89 -1.15 -4.59
C TYR A 24 -10.37 -0.77 -4.67
N PHE A 25 -11.11 -1.33 -5.64
CA PHE A 25 -12.50 -0.93 -5.89
C PHE A 25 -13.49 -1.51 -4.88
N GLU A 26 -13.24 -2.70 -4.34
CA GLU A 26 -14.19 -3.40 -3.46
C GLU A 26 -13.96 -3.09 -1.97
N LYS A 27 -12.76 -2.62 -1.59
CA LYS A 27 -12.41 -2.38 -0.18
C LYS A 27 -11.90 -0.96 0.07
N ILE A 28 -10.77 -0.61 -0.54
CA ILE A 28 -10.06 0.65 -0.22
C ILE A 28 -10.90 1.88 -0.61
N LEU A 29 -11.40 1.94 -1.84
CA LEU A 29 -12.12 3.10 -2.34
C LEU A 29 -13.45 3.34 -1.58
N PRO A 30 -14.32 2.34 -1.35
CA PRO A 30 -15.52 2.51 -0.54
C PRO A 30 -15.23 2.99 0.88
N GLU A 31 -14.20 2.44 1.54
CA GLU A 31 -13.80 2.81 2.89
C GLU A 31 -13.27 4.25 2.95
N LEU A 32 -12.46 4.68 1.97
CA LEU A 32 -12.00 6.07 1.85
C LEU A 32 -13.16 7.06 1.64
N VAL A 33 -14.12 6.72 0.77
CA VAL A 33 -15.29 7.57 0.52
C VAL A 33 -16.14 7.70 1.77
N LYS A 34 -16.35 6.60 2.50
CA LYS A 34 -17.11 6.62 3.76
C LYS A 34 -16.41 7.45 4.83
N ALA A 35 -15.11 7.24 5.05
CA ALA A 35 -14.35 7.97 6.06
C ALA A 35 -14.31 9.49 5.84
N ARG A 36 -14.47 9.95 4.59
CA ARG A 36 -14.63 11.37 4.27
C ARG A 36 -15.99 11.94 4.69
N ASN A 37 -17.05 11.14 4.62
CA ASN A 37 -18.42 11.60 4.88
C ASN A 37 -18.80 11.57 6.36
N ASP A 38 -18.08 10.81 7.18
CA ASP A 38 -18.34 10.65 8.63
C ASP A 38 -17.75 11.79 9.49
N ASP A 39 -17.12 12.80 8.87
CA ASP A 39 -16.61 14.00 9.56
C ASP A 39 -17.48 15.21 9.21
N GLU A 40 -18.40 15.58 10.12
CA GLU A 40 -19.34 16.70 9.93
C GLU A 40 -18.64 18.03 9.60
N SER A 41 -17.39 18.22 10.02
CA SER A 41 -16.58 19.41 9.70
C SER A 41 -16.12 19.49 8.23
N ILE A 42 -16.27 18.40 7.48
CA ILE A 42 -15.81 18.24 6.08
C ILE A 42 -17.00 18.17 5.11
N ILE A 43 -18.22 17.99 5.63
CA ILE A 43 -19.46 17.89 4.84
C ILE A 43 -19.70 19.17 4.02
N GLU A 44 -19.31 20.35 4.53
CA GLU A 44 -19.43 21.63 3.80
C GLU A 44 -18.54 21.75 2.55
N LEU A 45 -17.53 20.89 2.38
CA LEU A 45 -16.68 20.85 1.17
C LEU A 45 -17.24 19.96 0.05
N VAL A 46 -18.45 19.42 0.23
CA VAL A 46 -19.16 18.70 -0.84
C VAL A 46 -19.87 19.74 -1.70
N GLN A 47 -19.14 20.33 -2.65
CA GLN A 47 -19.80 20.94 -3.81
C GLN A 47 -20.67 19.87 -4.46
N GLU A 48 -21.90 20.25 -4.83
CA GLU A 48 -22.81 19.43 -5.61
C GLU A 48 -22.03 18.78 -6.76
N ARG A 49 -22.06 17.45 -6.83
CA ARG A 49 -21.34 16.70 -7.86
C ARG A 49 -21.85 17.13 -9.22
N ASN A 50 -21.01 17.77 -10.01
CA ASN A 50 -21.25 17.95 -11.43
C ASN A 50 -20.77 16.69 -12.17
N ASP A 51 -21.53 16.21 -13.14
CA ASP A 51 -21.18 15.03 -13.95
C ASP A 51 -19.88 15.20 -14.79
N ASP A 52 -19.28 16.40 -14.76
CA ASP A 52 -18.06 16.78 -15.50
C ASP A 52 -16.75 16.28 -14.83
N ASP A 53 -16.78 15.82 -13.57
CA ASP A 53 -15.57 15.40 -12.84
C ASP A 53 -15.13 13.95 -13.11
N SER A 54 -15.86 13.20 -13.95
CA SER A 54 -15.58 11.78 -14.22
C SER A 54 -14.17 11.51 -14.76
N GLY A 55 -13.64 12.42 -15.59
CA GLY A 55 -12.26 12.34 -16.09
C GLY A 55 -11.22 12.47 -14.99
N SER A 56 -11.37 13.46 -14.09
CA SER A 56 -10.44 13.64 -12.97
C SER A 56 -10.47 12.47 -11.99
N ILE A 57 -11.64 11.87 -11.77
CA ILE A 57 -11.79 10.70 -10.91
C ILE A 57 -11.01 9.51 -11.50
N ALA A 58 -11.20 9.23 -12.79
CA ALA A 58 -10.51 8.13 -13.46
C ALA A 58 -8.97 8.32 -13.46
N ASP A 59 -8.49 9.55 -13.62
CA ASP A 59 -7.06 9.86 -13.52
C ASP A 59 -6.51 9.62 -12.12
N CYS A 60 -7.23 10.04 -11.07
CA CYS A 60 -6.87 9.75 -9.68
C CYS A 60 -6.85 8.24 -9.39
N ASP A 61 -7.87 7.50 -9.83
CA ASP A 61 -7.95 6.05 -9.66
C ASP A 61 -6.78 5.34 -10.35
N SER A 62 -6.43 5.77 -11.57
CA SER A 62 -5.28 5.26 -12.32
C SER A 62 -3.96 5.48 -11.57
N LEU A 63 -3.74 6.69 -11.04
CA LEU A 63 -2.56 7.00 -10.24
C LEU A 63 -2.48 6.13 -8.97
N CYS A 64 -3.60 5.96 -8.27
CA CYS A 64 -3.70 5.09 -7.11
C CYS A 64 -3.34 3.64 -7.47
N LEU A 65 -3.97 3.07 -8.51
CA LEU A 65 -3.72 1.71 -8.96
C LEU A 65 -2.27 1.48 -9.38
N GLN A 66 -1.65 2.43 -10.08
CA GLN A 66 -0.24 2.35 -10.46
C GLN A 66 0.68 2.37 -9.23
N ALA A 67 0.42 3.28 -8.27
CA ALA A 67 1.19 3.37 -7.04
C ALA A 67 1.06 2.10 -6.18
N LEU A 68 -0.16 1.57 -6.05
CA LEU A 68 -0.47 0.34 -5.35
C LEU A 68 0.21 -0.87 -6.02
N SER A 69 0.09 -0.99 -7.34
CA SER A 69 0.77 -2.04 -8.11
C SER A 69 2.27 -2.01 -7.86
N LYS A 70 2.88 -0.82 -7.94
CA LYS A 70 4.32 -0.66 -7.74
C LYS A 70 4.75 -1.07 -6.33
N ILE A 71 4.12 -0.54 -5.28
CA ILE A 71 4.54 -0.80 -3.90
C ILE A 71 4.33 -2.26 -3.48
N ILE A 72 3.24 -2.88 -3.94
CA ILE A 72 2.96 -4.28 -3.66
C ILE A 72 3.94 -5.19 -4.40
N HIS A 73 4.16 -4.96 -5.70
CA HIS A 73 5.10 -5.77 -6.48
C HIS A 73 6.57 -5.50 -6.13
N TYR A 74 6.88 -4.38 -5.46
CA TYR A 74 8.21 -4.16 -4.88
C TYR A 74 8.58 -5.25 -3.85
N GLY A 75 7.59 -6.00 -3.36
CA GLY A 75 7.80 -7.23 -2.59
C GLY A 75 8.77 -8.21 -3.26
N LYS A 76 8.90 -8.24 -4.59
CA LYS A 76 9.91 -9.06 -5.29
C LYS A 76 11.33 -8.68 -4.88
N PHE A 77 11.63 -7.38 -4.83
CA PHE A 77 12.94 -6.88 -4.41
C PHE A 77 13.19 -7.09 -2.93
N VAL A 78 12.14 -6.93 -2.10
CA VAL A 78 12.23 -7.22 -0.65
C VAL A 78 12.55 -8.70 -0.42
N ALA A 79 11.86 -9.61 -1.11
CA ALA A 79 12.11 -11.04 -1.00
C ALA A 79 13.52 -11.41 -1.49
N GLU A 80 13.97 -10.84 -2.62
CA GLU A 80 15.34 -11.06 -3.10
C GLU A 80 16.38 -10.58 -2.08
N ALA A 81 16.24 -9.37 -1.55
CA ALA A 81 17.17 -8.84 -0.56
C ALA A 81 17.24 -9.72 0.70
N LYS A 82 16.08 -10.13 1.23
CA LYS A 82 16.00 -11.03 2.39
C LYS A 82 16.61 -12.40 2.11
N PHE A 83 16.41 -12.94 0.92
CA PHE A 83 16.99 -14.21 0.52
C PHE A 83 18.52 -14.13 0.38
N GLN A 84 19.04 -13.04 -0.20
CA GLN A 84 20.49 -12.84 -0.35
C GLN A 84 21.18 -12.63 1.00
N GLU A 85 20.51 -12.01 1.96
CA GLU A 85 21.06 -11.77 3.30
C GLU A 85 21.29 -13.09 4.06
N VAL A 86 20.30 -13.99 4.07
CA VAL A 86 20.39 -15.30 4.75
C VAL A 86 19.62 -16.37 3.98
N SER A 87 20.19 -16.89 2.88
CA SER A 87 19.48 -17.84 2.00
C SER A 87 19.05 -19.12 2.72
N SER A 88 19.93 -19.66 3.57
CA SER A 88 19.71 -20.89 4.34
C SER A 88 18.45 -20.86 5.21
N LYS A 89 18.01 -19.66 5.63
CA LYS A 89 16.76 -19.45 6.39
C LYS A 89 15.53 -19.88 5.59
N TYR A 90 15.55 -19.75 4.27
CA TYR A 90 14.37 -19.96 3.41
C TYR A 90 14.42 -21.26 2.60
N GLU A 91 15.62 -21.80 2.32
CA GLU A 91 15.78 -22.91 1.37
C GLU A 91 14.91 -24.14 1.67
N ALA A 92 14.81 -24.55 2.94
CA ALA A 92 14.01 -25.71 3.33
C ALA A 92 12.52 -25.48 3.02
N ALA A 93 11.99 -24.32 3.39
CA ALA A 93 10.61 -23.93 3.12
C ALA A 93 10.33 -23.80 1.61
N ILE A 94 11.28 -23.24 0.83
CA ILE A 94 11.16 -23.13 -0.63
C ILE A 94 11.11 -24.52 -1.28
N LYS A 95 12.02 -25.43 -0.91
CA LYS A 95 12.08 -26.79 -1.45
C LYS A 95 10.82 -27.60 -1.10
N ALA A 96 10.29 -27.43 0.11
CA ALA A 96 9.04 -28.03 0.55
C ALA A 96 7.78 -27.35 -0.01
N LYS A 97 7.93 -26.19 -0.69
CA LYS A 97 6.83 -25.31 -1.14
C LYS A 97 5.89 -24.91 0.01
N ASP A 98 6.45 -24.75 1.21
CA ASP A 98 5.73 -24.39 2.43
C ASP A 98 5.45 -22.88 2.49
N ARG A 99 4.25 -22.49 2.06
CA ARG A 99 3.86 -21.08 1.99
C ARG A 99 3.70 -20.45 3.36
N GLU A 100 3.22 -21.21 4.34
CA GLU A 100 2.91 -20.71 5.69
C GLU A 100 4.21 -20.41 6.43
N LEU A 101 5.17 -21.35 6.38
CA LEU A 101 6.49 -21.13 6.95
C LEU A 101 7.22 -19.97 6.28
N LEU A 102 7.13 -19.82 4.95
CA LEU A 102 7.71 -18.67 4.26
C LEU A 102 7.11 -17.35 4.73
N LEU A 103 5.79 -17.29 4.91
CA LEU A 103 5.12 -16.08 5.42
C LEU A 103 5.57 -15.75 6.84
N GLU A 104 5.69 -16.75 7.71
CA GLU A 104 6.21 -16.58 9.08
C GLU A 104 7.64 -16.03 9.05
N LEU A 105 8.53 -16.66 8.29
CA LEU A 105 9.94 -16.26 8.18
C LEU A 105 10.13 -14.85 7.61
N LEU A 106 9.22 -14.41 6.73
CA LEU A 106 9.21 -13.07 6.12
C LEU A 106 8.64 -12.00 7.06
N THR A 107 7.88 -12.38 8.09
CA THR A 107 7.19 -11.45 8.99
C THR A 107 8.15 -10.92 10.04
N ASP A 108 8.40 -9.61 9.96
CA ASP A 108 9.14 -8.87 10.99
C ASP A 108 8.23 -7.77 11.52
N LYS A 109 7.70 -8.00 12.73
CA LYS A 109 6.75 -7.10 13.37
C LYS A 109 7.38 -5.72 13.68
N THR A 110 8.70 -5.66 13.88
CA THR A 110 9.41 -4.42 14.15
C THR A 110 9.53 -3.58 12.89
N GLU A 111 9.94 -4.20 11.77
CA GLU A 111 10.00 -3.53 10.47
C GLU A 111 8.60 -3.02 10.06
N GLU A 112 7.57 -3.84 10.24
CA GLU A 112 6.19 -3.47 9.92
C GLU A 112 5.69 -2.31 10.79
N ALA A 113 5.99 -2.31 12.10
CA ALA A 113 5.66 -1.19 12.98
C ALA A 113 6.35 0.12 12.54
N ILE A 114 7.61 0.05 12.11
CA ILE A 114 8.34 1.21 11.58
C ILE A 114 7.72 1.70 10.27
N VAL A 115 7.32 0.80 9.37
CA VAL A 115 6.61 1.14 8.13
C VAL A 115 5.32 1.87 8.45
N LYS A 116 4.48 1.32 9.34
CA LYS A 116 3.21 1.92 9.75
C LYS A 116 3.38 3.31 10.35
N LYS A 117 4.36 3.48 11.24
CA LYS A 117 4.68 4.81 11.82
C LYS A 117 5.10 5.83 10.77
N ARG A 118 5.84 5.42 9.73
CA ARG A 118 6.20 6.32 8.61
C ARG A 118 5.00 6.66 7.73
N VAL A 119 4.09 5.71 7.50
CA VAL A 119 2.84 5.94 6.78
C VAL A 119 1.99 6.97 7.53
N GLU A 120 1.84 6.79 8.84
CA GLU A 120 1.11 7.72 9.72
C GLU A 120 1.71 9.12 9.64
N LEU A 121 3.02 9.26 9.85
CA LEU A 121 3.70 10.55 9.82
C LEU A 121 3.49 11.27 8.47
N LYS A 122 3.58 10.54 7.36
CA LYS A 122 3.35 11.10 6.03
C LYS A 122 1.89 11.52 5.83
N ALA A 123 0.93 10.71 6.27
CA ALA A 123 -0.48 11.06 6.22
C ALA A 123 -0.77 12.32 7.07
N THR A 124 -0.16 12.41 8.26
CA THR A 124 -0.24 13.57 9.15
C THR A 124 0.40 14.82 8.57
N ILE A 125 1.44 14.72 7.74
CA ILE A 125 2.09 15.88 7.13
C ILE A 125 1.35 16.33 5.86
N PHE A 126 1.08 15.40 4.95
CA PHE A 126 0.54 15.71 3.62
C PHE A 126 -1.00 15.82 3.59
N GLY A 127 -1.69 15.25 4.58
CA GLY A 127 -3.15 15.27 4.67
C GLY A 127 -3.72 16.49 5.39
N GLN A 128 -2.87 17.43 5.84
CA GLN A 128 -3.30 18.61 6.59
C GLN A 128 -4.17 19.53 5.75
N VAL A 129 -5.26 20.00 6.34
CA VAL A 129 -6.05 21.12 5.85
C VAL A 129 -5.76 22.30 6.75
N VAL A 130 -5.02 23.27 6.21
CA VAL A 130 -4.68 24.50 6.93
C VAL A 130 -5.80 25.50 6.70
N GLN A 131 -6.37 26.02 7.78
CA GLN A 131 -7.43 27.01 7.75
C GLN A 131 -7.00 28.25 8.54
N ILE A 132 -7.52 29.40 8.12
CA ILE A 132 -7.35 30.68 8.79
C ILE A 132 -8.74 31.09 9.28
N ASP A 133 -8.85 31.47 10.55
CA ASP A 133 -10.12 31.95 11.11
C ASP A 133 -10.43 33.40 10.69
N GLU A 134 -11.63 33.88 11.03
CA GLU A 134 -12.05 35.27 10.73
C GLU A 134 -11.16 36.33 11.41
N ALA A 135 -10.43 35.94 12.47
CA ALA A 135 -9.48 36.79 13.18
C ALA A 135 -8.04 36.68 12.63
N TYR A 136 -7.86 36.07 11.46
CA TYR A 136 -6.57 35.86 10.78
C TYR A 136 -5.56 34.98 11.56
N ASN A 137 -6.02 34.15 12.49
CA ASN A 137 -5.16 33.18 13.17
C ASN A 137 -5.10 31.86 12.41
N VAL A 138 -3.94 31.21 12.46
CA VAL A 138 -3.79 29.83 11.96
C VAL A 138 -4.45 28.89 12.94
N VAL A 139 -5.48 28.19 12.48
CA VAL A 139 -6.19 27.18 13.28
C VAL A 139 -5.37 25.89 13.33
N ASN A 140 -5.55 25.11 14.39
CA ASN A 140 -4.98 23.77 14.45
C ASN A 140 -5.35 22.97 13.18
N PRO A 141 -4.38 22.30 12.54
CA PRO A 141 -4.63 21.60 11.29
C PRO A 141 -5.66 20.50 11.48
N THR A 142 -6.63 20.44 10.58
CA THR A 142 -7.56 19.32 10.44
C THR A 142 -7.10 18.41 9.30
N TYR A 143 -7.82 17.31 9.04
CA TYR A 143 -7.42 16.33 8.04
C TYR A 143 -8.60 15.90 7.19
N LYS A 144 -8.42 15.88 5.85
CA LYS A 144 -9.47 15.35 4.94
C LYS A 144 -9.81 13.88 5.24
N ILE A 145 -8.80 13.13 5.66
CA ILE A 145 -8.91 11.74 6.11
C ILE A 145 -8.00 11.58 7.32
N LYS A 146 -8.50 10.95 8.39
CA LYS A 146 -7.72 10.73 9.61
C LYS A 146 -6.45 9.92 9.32
N PRO A 147 -5.25 10.38 9.74
CA PRO A 147 -4.00 9.65 9.49
C PRO A 147 -3.99 8.21 10.01
N SER A 148 -4.60 7.96 11.17
CA SER A 148 -4.74 6.62 11.76
C SER A 148 -5.56 5.67 10.87
N PHE A 149 -6.59 6.19 10.20
CA PHE A 149 -7.39 5.40 9.25
C PHE A 149 -6.59 5.02 7.99
N ILE A 150 -5.70 5.90 7.51
CA ILE A 150 -4.78 5.56 6.41
C ILE A 150 -3.83 4.42 6.82
N VAL A 151 -3.37 4.39 8.07
CA VAL A 151 -2.52 3.30 8.59
C VAL A 151 -3.30 1.98 8.61
N GLU A 152 -4.55 2.01 9.07
CA GLU A 152 -5.44 0.84 9.08
C GLU A 152 -5.65 0.28 7.67
N LEU A 153 -5.97 1.13 6.69
CA LEU A 153 -6.10 0.74 5.29
C LEU A 153 -4.81 0.11 4.76
N PHE A 154 -3.66 0.69 5.09
CA PHE A 154 -2.35 0.20 4.67
C PHE A 154 -2.03 -1.18 5.26
N GLU A 155 -2.26 -1.34 6.57
CA GLU A 155 -2.03 -2.57 7.30
C GLU A 155 -2.95 -3.70 6.81
N ASN A 156 -4.23 -3.43 6.62
CA ASN A 156 -5.22 -4.46 6.29
C ASN A 156 -5.23 -4.84 4.81
N ASN A 157 -4.85 -3.93 3.91
CA ASN A 157 -4.99 -4.16 2.47
C ASN A 157 -3.66 -4.24 1.70
N ILE A 158 -2.61 -3.50 2.12
CA ILE A 158 -1.38 -3.36 1.32
C ILE A 158 -0.28 -4.31 1.80
N ILE A 159 -0.03 -4.37 3.11
CA ILE A 159 0.96 -5.29 3.69
C ILE A 159 0.69 -6.75 3.28
N PRO A 160 -0.55 -7.28 3.39
CA PRO A 160 -0.82 -8.68 3.07
C PRO A 160 -0.55 -9.01 1.59
N LEU A 161 -0.92 -8.13 0.66
CA LEU A 161 -0.66 -8.33 -0.77
C LEU A 161 0.84 -8.26 -1.08
N SER A 162 1.59 -7.37 -0.42
CA SER A 162 3.05 -7.31 -0.57
C SER A 162 3.73 -8.59 -0.04
N LYS A 163 3.26 -9.14 1.08
CA LYS A 163 3.73 -10.44 1.60
C LYS A 163 3.38 -11.58 0.66
N GLU A 164 2.19 -11.57 0.06
CA GLU A 164 1.81 -12.58 -0.93
C GLU A 164 2.80 -12.58 -2.11
N VAL A 165 3.16 -11.41 -2.64
CA VAL A 165 4.19 -11.29 -3.69
C VAL A 165 5.54 -11.83 -3.23
N GLN A 166 5.96 -11.53 -1.99
CA GLN A 166 7.22 -12.03 -1.44
C GLN A 166 7.24 -13.57 -1.38
N VAL A 167 6.16 -14.18 -0.90
CA VAL A 167 6.01 -15.64 -0.84
C VAL A 167 6.03 -16.24 -2.25
N GLU A 168 5.24 -15.69 -3.18
CA GLU A 168 5.19 -16.18 -4.57
C GLU A 168 6.54 -16.08 -5.29
N TYR A 169 7.35 -15.08 -4.92
CA TYR A 169 8.71 -14.94 -5.40
C TYR A 169 9.63 -16.01 -4.82
N LEU A 170 9.66 -16.17 -3.50
CA LEU A 170 10.53 -17.15 -2.83
C LEU A 170 10.20 -18.60 -3.25
N LEU A 171 8.92 -18.95 -3.41
CA LEU A 171 8.52 -20.29 -3.85
C LEU A 171 9.17 -20.72 -5.16
N ARG A 172 9.47 -19.77 -6.06
CA ARG A 172 10.06 -20.02 -7.38
C ARG A 172 11.51 -19.54 -7.48
N ARG A 173 12.14 -19.24 -6.34
CA ARG A 173 13.46 -18.61 -6.31
C ARG A 173 14.61 -19.58 -6.58
N LEU A 174 14.36 -20.88 -6.38
CA LEU A 174 15.32 -21.97 -6.62
C LEU A 174 14.98 -22.79 -7.87
N ASP A 175 14.02 -22.30 -8.68
CA ASP A 175 13.63 -22.95 -9.94
C ASP A 175 14.74 -22.83 -11.01
#